data_AF-A0A7W1YK65-F1
#
_entry.id   AF-A0A7W1YK65-F1
#
_cell.length_a   1.000
_cell.length_b   1.000
_cell.length_c   1.000
_cell.angle_alpha   90.00
_cell.angle_beta   90.00
_cell.angle_gamma   90.00
#
_symmetry.space_group_name_H-M   'P 1'
#
loop_
_entity.id
_entity.type
_entity.pdbx_description
1 polymer ?
#
loop_
_entity_poly.entity_id
_entity_poly.type
_entity_poly.pdbx_seq_one_letter_code
_entity_poly.pdbx_strand_id
1 'polypeptide(L)'
;MLRLLVIGLALQSGTAVAEQAATLPAPAPVASGPARREDIRKLLMLTGADKIALQVVAQMVGSFKVSAPNVPQSFWDQVVAEIDPKDFVEMAVPAYERHLTAADVAAAIAFYETAGGRNFVAAQPLIIKDTMAAGETWGAALGAKIAARLQEQQ
;
A
#
# COMPACT_ATOMS: atom_id res chain seq x y z
N MET A 1 -0.61 -6.93 -9.79
CA MET A 1 0.46 -5.95 -9.50
C MET A 1 0.16 -5.29 -8.16
N LEU A 2 0.60 -5.87 -7.03
CA LEU A 2 0.64 -5.18 -5.75
C LEU A 2 1.50 -6.01 -4.78
N ARG A 3 2.82 -5.84 -4.83
CA ARG A 3 3.75 -6.36 -3.83
C ARG A 3 4.82 -5.32 -3.58
N LEU A 4 4.70 -4.67 -2.43
CA LEU A 4 5.79 -4.33 -1.51
C LEU A 4 7.16 -4.12 -2.17
N LEU A 5 7.41 -2.89 -2.64
CA LEU A 5 8.77 -2.42 -2.92
C LEU A 5 9.14 -1.37 -1.86
N VAL A 6 9.22 -1.83 -0.60
CA VAL A 6 10.13 -1.21 0.36
C VAL A 6 11.51 -1.76 -0.01
N ILE A 7 12.21 -1.03 -0.88
CA ILE A 7 13.62 -1.30 -1.20
C ILE A 7 14.43 -1.09 0.08
N GLY A 8 14.58 -2.16 0.86
CA GLY A 8 15.56 -2.23 1.94
C GLY A 8 16.91 -2.61 1.35
N LEU A 9 17.58 -1.68 0.66
CA LEU A 9 18.98 -1.81 0.31
C LEU A 9 19.82 -1.54 1.56
N ALA A 10 19.86 -2.50 2.49
CA ALA A 10 20.74 -2.44 3.64
C ALA A 10 22.17 -2.82 3.20
N LEU A 11 22.98 -1.81 2.85
CA LEU A 11 24.42 -1.94 2.92
C LEU A 11 24.79 -2.18 4.39
N GLN A 12 25.30 -3.37 4.68
CA GLN A 12 25.99 -3.63 5.94
C GLN A 12 27.32 -2.87 5.93
N SER A 13 27.40 -1.82 6.72
CA SER A 13 28.65 -1.28 7.25
C SER A 13 28.38 -0.84 8.69
N GLY A 14 28.92 -1.59 9.64
CA GLY A 14 28.70 -1.34 11.06
C GLY A 14 29.36 -0.05 11.55
N THR A 15 28.66 0.63 12.45
CA THR A 15 29.22 1.31 13.62
C THR A 15 28.15 1.29 14.71
N ALA A 16 28.48 0.63 15.83
CA ALA A 16 27.70 0.72 17.04
C ALA A 16 27.82 2.15 17.59
N VAL A 17 26.69 2.82 17.81
CA VAL A 17 26.63 4.01 18.66
C VAL A 17 25.65 3.70 19.80
N ALA A 18 26.18 3.86 21.01
CA ALA A 18 25.62 3.44 22.27
C ALA A 18 24.33 4.17 22.64
N GLU A 19 23.32 3.38 22.98
CA GLU A 19 22.49 3.44 24.19
C GLU A 19 22.35 4.81 24.89
N GLN A 20 21.41 5.61 24.39
CA GLN A 20 20.62 6.52 25.23
C GLN A 20 19.19 5.99 25.26
N ALA A 21 18.93 5.11 26.23
CA ALA A 21 17.61 4.62 26.54
C ALA A 21 16.77 5.75 27.16
N ALA A 22 16.10 6.52 26.31
CA ALA A 22 14.87 7.18 26.72
C ALA A 22 13.91 6.07 27.16
N THR A 23 13.52 6.07 28.43
CA THR A 23 12.52 5.15 28.98
C THR A 23 11.17 5.44 28.32
N LEU A 24 10.97 4.83 27.16
CA LEU A 24 9.64 4.70 26.58
C LEU A 24 8.79 3.92 27.59
N PRO A 25 7.56 4.36 27.90
CA PRO A 25 6.66 3.60 28.74
C PRO A 25 6.51 2.20 28.14
N ALA A 26 6.71 1.17 28.96
CA ALA A 26 6.50 -0.21 28.56
C ALA A 26 5.07 -0.34 27.98
N PRO A 27 4.90 -0.95 26.79
CA PRO A 27 3.58 -1.14 26.24
C PRO A 27 2.73 -1.93 27.25
N ALA A 28 1.50 -1.46 27.45
CA ALA A 28 0.46 -2.15 28.21
C ALA A 28 0.37 -3.63 27.78
N PRO A 29 -0.08 -4.56 28.65
CA PRO A 29 -0.06 -5.99 28.39
C PRO A 29 -0.64 -6.29 27.00
N VAL A 30 0.26 -6.71 26.11
CA VAL A 30 -0.04 -6.97 24.69
C VAL A 30 -1.04 -8.11 24.62
N ALA A 31 -2.26 -7.78 24.18
CA ALA A 31 -3.23 -8.80 23.79
C ALA A 31 -2.59 -9.67 22.69
N SER A 32 -2.14 -10.87 23.09
CA SER A 32 -1.33 -11.76 22.24
C SER A 32 -2.18 -12.63 21.30
N GLY A 33 -3.48 -12.35 21.20
CA GLY A 33 -4.44 -13.07 20.36
C GLY A 33 -4.55 -12.50 18.95
N PRO A 34 -5.29 -13.19 18.06
CA PRO A 34 -5.58 -12.69 16.73
C PRO A 34 -6.30 -11.34 16.82
N ALA A 35 -6.00 -10.44 15.88
CA ALA A 35 -6.67 -9.16 15.82
C ALA A 35 -8.17 -9.33 15.54
N ARG A 36 -9.00 -8.51 16.20
CA ARG A 36 -10.43 -8.52 15.94
C ARG A 36 -10.68 -7.98 14.53
N ARG A 37 -11.60 -8.63 13.80
CA ARG A 37 -11.99 -8.20 12.44
C ARG A 37 -12.42 -6.75 12.36
N GLU A 38 -13.07 -6.24 13.41
CA GLU A 38 -13.45 -4.84 13.50
C GLU A 38 -12.25 -3.88 13.48
N ASP A 39 -11.21 -4.19 14.26
CA ASP A 39 -9.99 -3.38 14.30
C ASP A 39 -9.25 -3.46 12.96
N ILE A 40 -9.23 -4.64 12.34
CA ILE A 40 -8.66 -4.83 10.99
C ILE A 40 -9.41 -3.96 9.97
N ARG A 41 -10.74 -3.96 9.97
CA ARG A 41 -11.52 -3.09 9.08
C ARG A 41 -11.18 -1.62 9.28
N LYS A 42 -11.10 -1.19 10.54
CA LYS A 42 -10.71 0.19 10.88
C LYS A 42 -9.32 0.52 10.33
N LEU A 43 -8.35 -0.37 10.51
CA LEU A 43 -7.00 -0.21 9.95
C LEU A 43 -7.04 -0.07 8.42
N LEU A 44 -7.78 -0.95 7.73
CA LEU A 44 -7.92 -0.91 6.27
C LEU A 44 -8.56 0.38 5.77
N MET A 45 -9.55 0.92 6.49
CA MET A 45 -10.15 2.21 6.16
C MET A 45 -9.17 3.37 6.40
N LEU A 46 -8.40 3.34 7.49
CA LEU A 46 -7.40 4.36 7.80
C LEU A 46 -6.27 4.41 6.76
N THR A 47 -5.94 3.26 6.14
CA THR A 47 -4.91 3.18 5.09
C THR A 47 -5.45 3.41 3.68
N GLY A 48 -6.76 3.63 3.53
CA GLY A 48 -7.40 3.99 2.26
C GLY A 48 -7.75 2.81 1.34
N ALA A 49 -7.97 1.60 1.90
CA ALA A 49 -8.36 0.43 1.12
C ALA A 49 -9.69 0.61 0.35
N ASP A 50 -10.62 1.40 0.90
CA ASP A 50 -11.88 1.81 0.28
C ASP A 50 -11.64 2.64 -1.00
N LYS A 51 -10.71 3.59 -0.95
CA LYS A 51 -10.34 4.42 -2.10
C LYS A 51 -9.67 3.59 -3.19
N ILE A 52 -8.83 2.63 -2.80
CA ILE A 52 -8.21 1.69 -3.74
C ILE A 52 -9.28 0.84 -4.42
N ALA A 53 -10.27 0.34 -3.69
CA ALA A 53 -11.38 -0.42 -4.26
C ALA A 53 -12.11 0.39 -5.35
N LEU A 54 -12.44 1.65 -5.06
CA LEU A 54 -13.07 2.57 -6.03
C LEU A 54 -12.19 2.83 -7.25
N GLN A 55 -10.88 2.96 -7.09
CA GLN A 55 -9.94 3.13 -8.21
C GLN A 55 -9.89 1.90 -9.12
N VAL A 56 -9.89 0.70 -8.54
CA VAL A 56 -9.93 -0.57 -9.30
C VAL A 56 -11.21 -0.67 -10.10
N VAL A 57 -12.36 -0.37 -9.48
CA VAL A 57 -13.67 -0.34 -10.15
C VAL A 57 -13.66 0.66 -11.30
N ALA A 58 -13.19 1.88 -11.07
CA ALA A 58 -13.12 2.92 -12.09
C ALA A 58 -12.23 2.48 -13.28
N GLN A 59 -11.09 1.84 -13.01
CA GLN A 59 -10.20 1.32 -14.05
C GLN A 59 -10.85 0.19 -14.86
N MET A 60 -11.55 -0.75 -14.18
CA MET A 60 -12.26 -1.84 -14.85
C MET A 60 -13.38 -1.30 -15.74
N VAL A 61 -14.25 -0.44 -15.20
CA VAL A 61 -15.33 0.19 -15.95
C VAL A 61 -14.77 1.00 -17.12
N GLY A 62 -13.72 1.78 -16.90
CA GLY A 62 -13.04 2.53 -17.97
C GLY A 62 -12.56 1.62 -19.11
N SER A 63 -11.96 0.47 -18.77
CA SER A 63 -11.52 -0.51 -19.75
C SER A 63 -12.69 -1.10 -20.55
N PHE A 64 -13.79 -1.46 -19.88
CA PHE A 64 -14.98 -2.00 -20.56
C PHE A 64 -15.66 -0.97 -21.47
N LYS A 65 -15.69 0.31 -21.08
CA LYS A 65 -16.24 1.39 -21.91
C LYS A 65 -15.49 1.54 -23.23
N VAL A 66 -14.17 1.34 -23.24
CA VAL A 66 -13.36 1.36 -24.47
C VAL A 66 -13.79 0.25 -25.43
N SER A 67 -14.08 -0.95 -24.91
CA SER A 67 -14.51 -2.10 -25.71
C SER A 67 -16.00 -2.08 -26.09
N ALA A 68 -16.83 -1.30 -25.39
CA ALA A 68 -18.27 -1.22 -25.59
C ALA A 68 -18.76 0.24 -25.73
N PRO A 69 -18.33 0.97 -26.79
CA PRO A 69 -18.60 2.40 -26.95
C PRO A 69 -20.09 2.74 -27.19
N ASN A 70 -20.89 1.76 -27.62
CA ASN A 70 -22.32 1.95 -27.92
C ASN A 70 -23.24 1.76 -26.68
N VAL A 71 -22.67 1.36 -25.53
CA VAL A 71 -23.44 1.17 -24.30
C VAL A 71 -23.65 2.53 -23.60
N PRO A 72 -24.89 2.91 -23.27
CA PRO A 72 -25.18 4.22 -22.69
C PRO A 72 -24.56 4.43 -21.32
N GLN A 73 -24.27 5.69 -20.96
CA GLN A 73 -23.67 6.05 -19.67
C GLN A 73 -24.47 5.52 -18.47
N SER A 74 -25.80 5.52 -18.56
CA SER A 74 -26.70 5.06 -17.51
C SER A 74 -26.49 3.59 -17.11
N PHE A 75 -26.10 2.73 -18.04
CA PHE A 75 -25.75 1.34 -17.72
C PHE A 75 -24.51 1.27 -16.83
N TRP A 76 -23.47 2.03 -17.18
CA TRP A 76 -22.23 2.07 -16.39
C TRP A 76 -22.46 2.65 -15.00
N ASP A 77 -23.30 3.67 -14.89
CA ASP A 77 -23.66 4.27 -13.60
C ASP A 77 -24.40 3.26 -12.71
N GLN A 78 -25.30 2.44 -13.28
CA GLN A 78 -25.98 1.35 -12.56
C GLN A 78 -24.99 0.29 -12.07
N VAL A 79 -24.09 -0.17 -12.95
CA VAL A 79 -23.06 -1.15 -12.59
C VAL A 79 -22.18 -0.64 -11.44
N VAL A 80 -21.76 0.63 -11.49
CA VAL A 80 -20.95 1.21 -10.40
C VAL A 80 -21.76 1.32 -9.10
N ALA A 81 -23.05 1.65 -9.19
CA ALA A 81 -23.93 1.76 -8.02
C ALA A 81 -24.20 0.42 -7.33
N GLU A 82 -24.09 -0.70 -8.04
CA GLU A 82 -24.24 -2.05 -7.48
C GLU A 82 -23.01 -2.52 -6.69
N ILE A 83 -21.86 -1.86 -6.82
CA ILE A 83 -20.62 -2.27 -6.17
C ILE A 83 -20.55 -1.68 -4.76
N ASP A 84 -20.43 -2.54 -3.75
CA ASP A 84 -20.10 -2.11 -2.39
C ASP A 84 -18.57 -2.03 -2.24
N PRO A 85 -17.98 -0.84 -2.01
CA PRO A 85 -16.55 -0.70 -1.77
C PRO A 85 -16.05 -1.51 -0.55
N LYS A 86 -16.96 -1.91 0.35
CA LYS A 86 -16.64 -2.74 1.51
C LYS A 86 -16.32 -4.18 1.14
N ASP A 87 -16.76 -4.69 -0.01
CA ASP A 87 -16.47 -6.07 -0.43
C ASP A 87 -14.96 -6.30 -0.53
N PHE A 88 -14.21 -5.31 -0.99
CA PHE A 88 -12.75 -5.36 -1.04
C PHE A 88 -12.13 -5.41 0.36
N VAL A 89 -12.68 -4.65 1.31
CA VAL A 89 -12.24 -4.64 2.70
C VAL A 89 -12.51 -5.99 3.35
N GLU A 90 -13.71 -6.54 3.20
CA GLU A 90 -14.09 -7.84 3.76
C GLU A 90 -13.28 -8.99 3.17
N MET A 91 -12.97 -8.94 1.87
CA MET A 91 -12.04 -9.87 1.23
C MET A 91 -10.64 -9.82 1.88
N ALA A 92 -10.16 -8.64 2.26
CA ALA A 92 -8.82 -8.46 2.83
C ALA A 92 -8.73 -8.85 4.32
N VAL A 93 -9.82 -8.76 5.08
CA VAL A 93 -9.84 -9.00 6.54
C VAL A 93 -9.21 -10.35 6.95
N PRO A 94 -9.55 -11.51 6.34
CA PRO A 94 -8.96 -12.80 6.74
C PRO A 94 -7.44 -12.89 6.53
N ALA A 95 -6.88 -12.12 5.60
CA ALA A 95 -5.44 -12.09 5.39
C ALA A 95 -4.73 -11.40 6.56
N TYR A 96 -5.27 -10.28 7.03
CA TYR A 96 -4.74 -9.55 8.19
C TYR A 96 -4.92 -10.35 9.48
N GLU A 97 -6.09 -10.99 9.66
CA GLU A 97 -6.37 -11.86 10.83
C GLU A 97 -5.37 -13.02 10.95
N ARG A 98 -4.88 -13.55 9.83
CA ARG A 98 -3.88 -14.64 9.81
C ARG A 98 -2.47 -14.19 10.14
N HIS A 99 -2.13 -12.92 9.88
CA HIS A 99 -0.74 -12.45 9.88
C HIS A 99 -0.45 -11.39 10.95
N LEU A 100 -1.46 -10.80 11.58
CA LEU A 100 -1.28 -9.74 12.56
C LEU A 100 -1.94 -10.09 13.89
N THR A 101 -1.24 -9.76 14.98
CA THR A 101 -1.79 -9.84 16.33
C THR A 101 -2.68 -8.64 16.63
N ALA A 102 -3.51 -8.74 17.67
CA ALA A 102 -4.29 -7.61 18.15
C ALA A 102 -3.41 -6.41 18.53
N ALA A 103 -2.23 -6.67 19.12
CA ALA A 103 -1.26 -5.64 19.44
C ALA A 103 -0.71 -4.92 18.20
N ASP A 104 -0.36 -5.66 17.14
CA ASP A 104 0.13 -5.07 15.88
C ASP A 104 -0.92 -4.17 15.22
N VAL A 105 -2.16 -4.65 15.14
CA VAL A 105 -3.26 -3.89 14.56
C VAL A 105 -3.57 -2.64 15.40
N ALA A 106 -3.59 -2.75 16.72
CA ALA A 106 -3.81 -1.60 17.60
C ALA A 106 -2.71 -0.55 17.45
N ALA A 107 -1.43 -0.96 17.41
CA ALA A 107 -0.30 -0.05 17.21
C ALA A 107 -0.36 0.64 15.84
N ALA A 108 -0.69 -0.10 14.78
CA ALA A 108 -0.85 0.46 13.44
C ALA A 108 -2.00 1.49 13.39
N ILE A 109 -3.16 1.18 13.99
CA ILE A 109 -4.27 2.13 14.09
C ILE A 109 -3.82 3.40 14.81
N ALA A 110 -3.18 3.27 15.97
CA ALA A 110 -2.72 4.42 16.75
C ALA A 110 -1.78 5.31 15.94
N PHE A 111 -0.87 4.73 15.14
CA PHE A 111 -0.01 5.49 14.24
C PHE A 111 -0.81 6.22 13.15
N TYR A 112 -1.68 5.52 12.41
CA TYR A 112 -2.44 6.11 11.31
C TYR A 112 -3.50 7.12 11.77
N GLU A 113 -3.89 7.10 13.05
CA GLU A 113 -4.73 8.13 13.67
C GLU A 113 -3.97 9.40 14.06
N THR A 114 -2.64 9.44 13.95
CA THR A 114 -1.87 10.67 14.14
C THR A 114 -1.98 11.59 12.92
N ALA A 115 -1.68 12.88 13.10
CA ALA A 115 -1.58 13.81 11.96
C ALA A 115 -0.50 13.37 10.95
N GLY A 116 0.65 12.90 11.44
CA GLY A 116 1.73 12.38 10.61
C GLY A 116 1.32 11.13 9.82
N GLY A 117 0.67 10.16 10.48
CA GLY A 117 0.18 8.94 9.83
C GLY A 117 -0.86 9.21 8.75
N ARG A 118 -1.83 10.10 9.01
CA ARG A 118 -2.80 10.54 7.99
C ARG A 118 -2.14 11.24 6.81
N ASN A 119 -1.21 12.16 7.08
CA ASN A 119 -0.47 12.86 6.04
C ASN A 119 0.37 11.89 5.19
N PHE A 120 0.99 10.90 5.83
CA PHE A 120 1.74 9.85 5.15
C PHE A 120 0.84 9.08 4.17
N VAL A 121 -0.31 8.56 4.62
CA VAL A 121 -1.28 7.85 3.74
C VAL A 121 -1.75 8.75 2.60
N ALA A 122 -2.08 10.01 2.89
CA ALA A 122 -2.55 10.96 1.87
C ALA A 122 -1.46 11.29 0.82
N ALA A 123 -0.19 11.27 1.21
CA ALA A 123 0.93 11.53 0.32
C ALA A 123 1.31 10.31 -0.56
N GLN A 124 0.94 9.09 -0.18
CA GLN A 124 1.35 7.86 -0.89
C GLN A 124 1.06 7.89 -2.40
N PRO A 125 -0.11 8.32 -2.90
CA PRO A 125 -0.36 8.36 -4.35
C PRO A 125 0.61 9.27 -5.11
N LEU A 126 0.98 10.42 -4.52
CA LEU A 126 1.94 11.35 -5.11
C LEU A 126 3.36 10.79 -5.04
N ILE A 127 3.75 10.22 -3.91
CA ILE A 127 5.06 9.56 -3.76
C ILE A 127 5.22 8.44 -4.79
N ILE A 128 4.20 7.59 -4.97
CA ILE A 128 4.21 6.52 -5.99
C ILE A 128 4.37 7.13 -7.39
N LYS A 129 3.60 8.17 -7.73
CA LYS A 129 3.70 8.85 -9.02
C LYS A 129 5.12 9.38 -9.28
N ASP A 130 5.69 10.08 -8.31
CA ASP A 130 7.01 10.71 -8.45
C ASP A 130 8.13 9.67 -8.52
N THR A 131 8.01 8.60 -7.72
CA THR A 131 9.00 7.51 -7.72
C THR A 131 8.94 6.64 -8.98
N MET A 132 7.76 6.46 -9.60
CA MET A 132 7.66 5.78 -10.90
C MET A 132 8.45 6.52 -11.98
N ALA A 133 8.29 7.85 -12.10
CA ALA A 133 9.03 8.66 -13.07
C ALA A 133 10.54 8.62 -12.83
N ALA A 134 10.96 8.69 -11.56
CA ALA A 134 12.37 8.55 -11.20
C ALA A 134 12.92 7.13 -11.53
N GLY A 135 12.11 6.09 -11.30
CA GLY A 135 12.45 4.70 -11.57
C GLY A 135 12.65 4.42 -13.06
N GLU A 136 11.82 4.99 -13.93
CA GLU A 136 11.99 4.91 -15.39
C GLU A 136 13.34 5.48 -15.84
N THR A 137 13.70 6.65 -15.34
CA THR A 137 14.96 7.32 -15.65
C THR A 137 16.16 6.48 -15.17
N TRP A 138 16.11 6.01 -13.92
CA TRP A 138 17.16 5.16 -13.36
C TRP A 138 17.30 3.84 -14.14
N GLY A 139 16.18 3.21 -14.51
CA GLY A 139 16.15 1.96 -15.27
C GLY A 139 16.74 2.11 -16.68
N ALA A 140 16.43 3.20 -17.38
CA ALA A 140 17.00 3.50 -18.69
C ALA A 140 18.52 3.67 -18.62
N ALA A 141 19.03 4.40 -17.61
CA ALA A 141 20.46 4.59 -17.40
C ALA A 141 21.18 3.25 -17.09
N LEU A 142 20.57 2.40 -16.26
CA LEU A 142 21.10 1.07 -15.97
C LEU A 142 21.14 0.19 -17.23
N GLY A 143 20.07 0.20 -18.03
CA GLY A 143 19.98 -0.55 -19.29
C GLY A 143 21.07 -0.14 -20.28
N ALA A 144 21.29 1.16 -20.46
CA ALA A 144 22.37 1.68 -21.31
C ALA A 144 23.75 1.21 -20.85
N LYS A 145 24.01 1.23 -19.53
CA LYS A 145 25.26 0.74 -18.95
C LYS A 145 25.48 -0.76 -19.18
N ILE A 146 24.42 -1.57 -19.06
CA ILE A 146 24.49 -3.02 -19.33
C ILE A 146 24.76 -3.27 -20.81
N ALA A 147 24.06 -2.58 -21.71
CA ALA A 147 24.23 -2.72 -23.16
C ALA A 147 25.66 -2.40 -23.59
N ALA A 148 26.25 -1.30 -23.09
CA ALA A 148 27.64 -0.95 -23.38
C ALA A 148 28.62 -2.06 -22.96
N ARG A 149 28.44 -2.63 -21.77
CA ARG A 149 29.30 -3.73 -21.29
C ARG A 149 29.15 -5.02 -22.08
N LEU A 150 27.94 -5.32 -22.59
CA LEU A 150 27.73 -6.48 -23.44
C LEU A 150 28.43 -6.33 -24.79
N GLN A 151 28.47 -5.11 -25.34
CA GLN A 151 29.21 -4.82 -26.58
C GLN A 151 30.72 -5.01 -26.41
N GLU A 152 31.29 -4.67 -25.26
CA GLU A 152 32.71 -4.88 -24.94
C GLU A 152 33.10 -6.37 -24.84
N GLN A 153 32.12 -7.28 -24.74
CA GLN A 153 32.33 -8.72 -24.62
C GLN A 153 32.12 -9.48 -25.95
N GLN A 154 31.73 -8.79 -27.02
CA GLN A 154 31.55 -9.34 -28.37
C GLN A 154 32.66 -8.88 -29.30
#